data_AF-A0A1J3D0I5-F1
#
_entry.id   AF-A0A1J3D0I5-F1
#
_cell.length_a   1.000
_cell.length_b   1.000
_cell.length_c   1.000
_cell.angle_alpha   90.00
_cell.angle_beta   90.00
_cell.angle_gamma   90.00
#
_symmetry.space_group_name_H-M   'P 1'
#
loop_
_entity.id
_entity.type
_entity.pdbx_description
1 polymer ?
#
loop_
_entity_poly.entity_id
_entity_poly.type
_entity_poly.pdbx_seq_one_letter_code
_entity_poly.pdbx_strand_id
1 'polypeptide(L)'
;GRRQKKHELMVASVMALLGLQQYFLNYAELAESMVTKLGPNEHASRKSLESVAANMRHLSRLPPTNFHQGAQLVLSIYITLHLTGEVVSIGRI
;
A
#
# COMPACT_ATOMS: atom_id res chain seq x y z
N GLY A 1 -0.63 -15.70 -31.06
CA GLY A 1 0.51 -16.63 -30.83
C GLY A 1 0.94 -16.63 -29.37
N ARG A 2 1.51 -17.72 -28.84
CA ARG A 2 1.85 -17.92 -27.41
C ARG A 2 2.71 -16.80 -26.79
N ARG A 3 3.55 -16.13 -27.60
CA ARG A 3 4.37 -14.97 -27.20
C ARG A 3 3.53 -13.72 -26.88
N GLN A 4 2.48 -13.48 -27.66
CA GLN A 4 1.56 -12.35 -27.48
C GLN A 4 0.83 -12.46 -26.13
N LYS A 5 0.30 -13.64 -25.79
CA LYS A 5 -0.35 -13.90 -24.50
C LYS A 5 0.58 -13.68 -23.30
N LYS A 6 1.86 -14.08 -23.42
CA LYS A 6 2.87 -13.84 -22.38
C LYS A 6 3.15 -12.35 -22.18
N HIS A 7 3.22 -11.59 -23.28
CA HIS A 7 3.43 -10.16 -23.24
C HIS A 7 2.24 -9.43 -22.59
N GLU A 8 1.02 -9.76 -23.00
CA GLU A 8 -0.22 -9.21 -22.42
C GLU A 8 -0.30 -9.47 -20.91
N LEU A 9 0.04 -10.69 -20.47
CA LEU A 9 0.09 -11.01 -19.05
C LEU A 9 1.12 -10.15 -18.31
N MET A 10 2.34 -10.02 -18.83
CA MET A 10 3.36 -9.17 -18.21
C MET A 10 2.92 -7.71 -18.10
N VAL A 11 2.33 -7.15 -19.16
CA VAL A 11 1.81 -5.78 -19.15
C VAL A 11 0.72 -5.63 -18.10
N ALA A 12 -0.23 -6.56 -18.02
CA ALA A 12 -1.28 -6.55 -17.02
C ALA A 12 -0.72 -6.63 -15.59
N SER A 13 0.27 -7.49 -15.35
CA SER A 13 0.94 -7.59 -14.05
C SER A 13 1.65 -6.29 -13.67
N VAL A 14 2.36 -5.65 -14.60
CA VAL A 14 3.01 -4.36 -14.35
C VAL A 14 1.97 -3.28 -14.02
N MET A 15 0.87 -3.21 -14.77
CA MET A 15 -0.21 -2.27 -14.50
C MET A 15 -0.84 -2.47 -13.12
N ALA A 16 -1.07 -3.72 -12.70
CA ALA A 16 -1.56 -4.03 -11.36
C ALA A 16 -0.58 -3.56 -10.27
N LEU A 17 0.72 -3.80 -10.46
CA LEU A 17 1.75 -3.33 -9.52
C LEU A 17 1.82 -1.81 -9.45
N LEU A 18 1.72 -1.10 -10.58
CA LEU A 18 1.66 0.37 -10.60
C LEU A 18 0.41 0.88 -9.87
N GLY A 19 -0.74 0.21 -10.04
CA GLY A 19 -1.95 0.52 -9.28
C GLY A 19 -1.75 0.35 -7.77
N LEU A 20 -1.06 -0.71 -7.35
CA LEU A 20 -0.72 -0.91 -5.94
C LEU A 20 0.24 0.16 -5.40
N GLN A 21 1.24 0.59 -6.19
CA GLN A 21 2.10 1.72 -5.80
C GLN A 21 1.28 3.00 -5.60
N GLN A 22 0.33 3.28 -6.50
CA GLN A 22 -0.54 4.43 -6.38
C GLN A 22 -1.48 4.33 -5.15
N TYR A 23 -1.98 3.13 -4.84
CA TYR A 23 -2.74 2.89 -3.61
C TYR A 23 -1.95 3.31 -2.36
N PHE A 24 -0.67 2.95 -2.28
CA PHE A 24 0.20 3.39 -1.19
C PHE A 24 0.32 4.92 -1.12
N LEU A 25 0.55 5.58 -2.24
CA LEU A 25 0.66 7.04 -2.30
C LEU A 25 -0.64 7.73 -1.87
N ASN A 26 -1.80 7.25 -2.33
CA ASN A 26 -3.11 7.81 -1.97
C ASN A 26 -3.36 7.70 -0.46
N TYR A 27 -2.97 6.59 0.17
CA TYR A 27 -3.09 6.44 1.62
C TYR A 27 -2.13 7.35 2.39
N ALA A 28 -0.93 7.60 1.84
CA ALA A 28 -0.02 8.57 2.44
C ALA A 28 -0.60 9.98 2.42
N GLU A 29 -1.14 10.41 1.27
CA GLU A 29 -1.80 11.71 1.11
C GLU A 29 -3.02 11.85 2.04
N LEU A 30 -3.81 10.77 2.17
CA LEU A 30 -4.92 10.74 3.12
C LEU A 30 -4.43 10.94 4.56
N ALA A 31 -3.40 10.23 4.99
CA ALA A 31 -2.84 10.37 6.33
C ALA A 31 -2.33 11.80 6.58
N GLU A 32 -1.64 12.40 5.60
CA GLU A 32 -1.20 13.80 5.64
C GLU A 32 -2.38 14.76 5.76
N SER A 33 -3.46 14.54 5.01
CA SER A 33 -4.69 15.35 5.09
C SER A 33 -5.43 15.22 6.43
N MET A 34 -5.22 14.11 7.14
CA MET A 34 -5.78 13.91 8.48
C MET A 34 -4.97 14.67 9.53
N VAL A 35 -3.65 14.77 9.36
CA VAL A 35 -2.79 15.56 10.26
C VAL A 35 -3.22 17.03 10.32
N THR A 36 -3.68 17.61 9.20
CA THR A 36 -4.14 19.00 9.15
C THR A 36 -5.47 19.23 9.88
N LYS A 37 -6.22 18.16 10.17
CA LYS A 37 -7.51 18.21 10.87
C LYS A 37 -7.37 18.00 12.38
N LEU A 38 -6.19 17.63 12.86
CA LEU A 38 -5.93 17.40 14.27
C LEU A 38 -5.86 18.71 15.06
N GLY A 39 -6.38 18.67 16.29
CA GLY A 39 -6.23 19.73 17.26
C GLY A 39 -4.79 19.86 17.79
N PRO A 40 -4.46 20.97 18.48
CA PRO A 40 -3.11 21.28 18.92
C PRO A 40 -2.54 20.28 19.94
N ASN A 41 -3.39 19.60 20.72
CA ASN A 41 -2.97 18.69 21.80
C ASN A 41 -2.88 17.22 21.37
N GLU A 42 -3.14 16.90 20.10
CA GLU A 42 -3.18 15.52 19.58
C GLU A 42 -1.81 15.05 19.07
N HIS A 43 -0.76 15.29 19.85
CA HIS A 43 0.63 15.02 19.45
C HIS A 43 0.90 13.55 19.12
N ALA A 44 0.31 12.61 19.86
CA ALA A 44 0.46 11.17 19.62
C ALA A 44 -0.19 10.75 18.29
N SER A 45 -1.42 11.21 18.04
CA SER A 45 -2.14 10.95 16.78
C SER A 45 -1.40 11.54 15.59
N ARG A 46 -0.86 12.76 15.73
CA ARG A 46 -0.05 13.43 14.71
C ARG A 46 1.17 12.58 14.33
N LYS A 47 1.97 12.19 15.33
CA LYS A 47 3.16 11.35 15.11
C LYS A 47 2.82 10.01 14.48
N SER A 48 1.68 9.42 14.86
CA SER A 48 1.20 8.17 14.28
C SER A 48 0.85 8.34 12.79
N LEU A 49 0.07 9.36 12.44
CA LEU A 49 -0.31 9.64 11.04
C LEU A 49 0.89 10.01 10.17
N GLU A 50 1.84 10.80 10.69
CA GLU A 50 3.09 11.12 10.00
C GLU A 50 3.91 9.84 9.74
N SER A 51 3.97 8.93 10.70
CA SER A 51 4.61 7.62 10.53
C SER A 51 3.91 6.77 9.48
N VAL A 52 2.57 6.74 9.46
CA VAL A 52 1.79 6.04 8.42
C VAL A 52 2.11 6.63 7.05
N ALA A 53 2.06 7.96 6.89
CA ALA A 53 2.36 8.62 5.63
C ALA A 53 3.77 8.29 5.12
N ALA A 54 4.78 8.38 6.00
CA ALA A 54 6.16 8.05 5.66
C ALA A 54 6.32 6.58 5.24
N ASN A 55 5.71 5.65 5.98
CA ASN A 55 5.77 4.23 5.66
C ASN A 55 5.08 3.90 4.33
N MET A 56 3.91 4.49 4.06
CA MET A 56 3.18 4.26 2.82
C MET A 56 3.95 4.84 1.62
N ARG A 57 4.56 6.04 1.74
CA ARG A 57 5.46 6.59 0.71
C ARG A 57 6.65 5.67 0.45
N HIS A 58 7.29 5.16 1.50
CA HIS A 58 8.41 4.22 1.39
C HIS A 58 8.01 2.95 0.65
N LEU A 59 6.93 2.29 1.09
CA LEU A 59 6.45 1.03 0.52
C LEU A 59 5.96 1.14 -0.93
N SER A 60 5.62 2.35 -1.39
CA SER A 60 5.26 2.57 -2.80
C SER A 60 6.41 2.27 -3.78
N ARG A 61 7.67 2.24 -3.32
CA ARG A 61 8.84 2.07 -4.21
C ARG A 61 9.94 1.18 -3.64
N LEU A 62 10.04 1.06 -2.32
CA LEU A 62 11.17 0.44 -1.64
C LEU A 62 10.71 -0.77 -0.82
N PRO A 63 11.59 -1.78 -0.64
CA PRO A 63 11.29 -2.93 0.21
C PRO A 63 11.13 -2.49 1.68
N PRO A 64 10.29 -3.20 2.47
CA PRO A 64 10.14 -2.92 3.89
C PRO A 64 11.46 -3.10 4.64
N THR A 65 11.81 -2.15 5.51
CA THR A 65 13.06 -2.19 6.30
C THR A 65 12.85 -2.66 7.73
N ASN A 66 11.60 -2.78 8.16
CA ASN A 66 11.22 -3.18 9.51
C ASN A 66 9.91 -3.96 9.52
N PHE A 67 9.61 -4.57 10.67
CA PHE A 67 8.41 -5.40 10.85
C PHE A 67 7.11 -4.65 10.55
N HIS A 68 6.98 -3.41 11.02
CA HIS A 68 5.77 -2.61 10.83
C HIS A 68 5.50 -2.37 9.34
N GLN A 69 6.52 -2.02 8.56
CA GLN A 69 6.40 -1.88 7.11
C GLN A 69 6.06 -3.22 6.43
N GLY A 70 6.65 -4.33 6.90
CA GLY A 70 6.32 -5.66 6.39
C GLY A 70 4.85 -6.02 6.60
N ALA A 71 4.33 -5.83 7.82
CA ALA A 71 2.92 -6.06 8.13
C ALA A 71 2.00 -5.16 7.30
N GLN A 72 2.34 -3.87 7.16
CA GLN A 72 1.58 -2.92 6.35
C GLN A 72 1.53 -3.32 4.87
N LEU A 73 2.64 -3.80 4.31
CA LEU A 73 2.73 -4.27 2.93
C LEU A 73 1.82 -5.48 2.70
N VAL A 74 1.91 -6.49 3.58
CA VAL A 74 1.09 -7.71 3.47
C VAL A 74 -0.40 -7.39 3.57
N LEU A 75 -0.78 -6.56 4.55
CA LEU A 75 -2.16 -6.11 4.70
C LEU A 75 -2.65 -5.34 3.46
N SER A 76 -1.81 -4.47 2.90
CA SER A 76 -2.19 -3.67 1.72
C SER A 76 -2.41 -4.57 0.50
N ILE A 77 -1.52 -5.53 0.25
CA ILE A 77 -1.69 -6.52 -0.82
C ILE A 77 -2.99 -7.29 -0.61
N TYR A 78 -3.22 -7.80 0.61
CA TYR A 78 -4.42 -8.53 0.98
C TYR A 78 -5.71 -7.73 0.68
N ILE A 79 -5.77 -6.47 1.12
CA ILE A 79 -6.92 -5.59 0.87
C ILE A 79 -7.13 -5.37 -0.63
N THR A 80 -6.06 -5.11 -1.39
CA THR A 80 -6.19 -4.87 -2.84
C THR A 80 -6.66 -6.09 -3.63
N LEU A 81 -6.31 -7.31 -3.19
CA LEU A 81 -6.84 -8.55 -3.78
C LEU A 81 -8.34 -8.73 -3.48
N HIS A 82 -8.81 -8.24 -2.33
CA HIS A 82 -10.24 -8.27 -2.02
C HIS A 82 -11.05 -7.25 -2.83
N LEU A 83 -10.43 -6.15 -3.31
CA LEU A 83 -11.09 -5.20 -4.22
C LEU A 83 -11.51 -5.85 -5.55
N THR A 84 -10.80 -6.90 -5.97
CA THR A 84 -11.14 -7.68 -7.18
C THR A 84 -12.11 -8.84 -6.90
N GLY A 85 -12.59 -8.98 -5.65
CA GLY A 85 -13.56 -10.02 -5.26
C GLY A 85 -12.94 -11.40 -4.99
N GLU A 86 -11.61 -11.50 -4.94
CA GLU A 86 -10.94 -12.75 -4.62
C GLU A 86 -10.86 -12.94 -3.10
N VAL A 87 -11.42 -14.03 -2.58
CA VAL A 87 -11.25 -14.43 -1.19
C VAL A 87 -9.90 -15.14 -1.08
N VAL A 88 -8.89 -14.38 -0.66
CA VAL A 88 -7.52 -14.88 -0.53
C VAL A 88 -7.23 -15.14 0.94
N SER A 89 -6.66 -16.29 1.28
CA SER A 89 -6.17 -16.53 2.65
C SER A 89 -4.82 -15.87 2.87
N ILE A 90 -4.58 -15.35 4.06
CA ILE A 90 -3.31 -14.70 4.43
C ILE A 90 -2.13 -15.70 4.47
N GLY A 91 -2.41 -16.98 4.73
CA GLY A 91 -1.37 -18.01 4.88
C GLY A 91 -0.68 -17.97 6.24
N ARG A 92 0.62 -18.26 6.27
CA ARG A 92 1.44 -18.30 7.50
C ARG A 92 2.09 -16.94 7.77
N ILE A 93 1.29 -15.98 8.24
CA ILE A 93 1.81 -14.74 8.84
C ILE A 93 2.50 -15.05 10.18
#